data_AF-A0A6L3AB91-F1
#
_entry.id   AF-A0A6L3AB91-F1
#
_cell.length_a   1.000
_cell.length_b   1.000
_cell.length_c   1.000
_cell.angle_alpha   90.00
_cell.angle_beta   90.00
_cell.angle_gamma   90.00
#
_symmetry.space_group_name_H-M   'P 1'
#
loop_
_entity.id
_entity.type
_entity.pdbx_description
1 polymer ?
#
loop_
_entity_poly.entity_id
_entity_poly.type
_entity_poly.pdbx_seq_one_letter_code
_entity_poly.pdbx_strand_id
1 'polypeptide(L)'
;EGSRTLAGLVRQLASRLGARLLDERVGYLTGPVAVFDPLCATFATLDVIPFSISRLKERLRNRRWAPAEIRRRAFPIEPDELRRLLGRIEGDAVTLLCTTLNGQKTVIVGRRLVQR
;
A
#
# COMPACT_ATOMS: atom_id res chain seq x y z
N GLU A 1 -11.02 -18.95 -25.05
CA GLU A 1 -10.75 -19.27 -23.62
C GLU A 1 -10.01 -18.10 -22.99
N GLY A 2 -10.72 -17.29 -22.19
CA GLY A 2 -10.23 -15.99 -21.71
C GLY A 2 -9.38 -16.15 -20.46
N SER A 3 -8.11 -15.71 -20.51
CA SER A 3 -7.23 -15.73 -19.36
C SER A 3 -7.87 -14.94 -18.21
N ARG A 4 -8.23 -15.65 -17.13
CA ARG A 4 -8.60 -15.05 -15.84
C ARG A 4 -7.35 -14.54 -15.16
N THR A 5 -6.74 -13.55 -15.76
CA THR A 5 -5.59 -12.86 -15.18
C THR A 5 -6.11 -12.05 -13.99
N LEU A 6 -5.38 -12.04 -12.85
CA LEU A 6 -5.71 -11.25 -11.66
C LEU A 6 -6.13 -9.80 -11.99
N ALA A 7 -5.54 -9.22 -13.03
CA ALA A 7 -5.89 -7.89 -13.54
C ALA A 7 -7.37 -7.73 -13.95
N GLY A 8 -8.01 -8.76 -14.52
CA GLY A 8 -9.43 -8.72 -14.91
C GLY A 8 -10.39 -8.74 -13.72
N LEU A 9 -10.06 -9.52 -12.68
CA LEU A 9 -10.83 -9.59 -11.44
C LEU A 9 -10.70 -8.30 -10.63
N VAL A 10 -9.50 -7.73 -10.55
CA VAL A 10 -9.28 -6.44 -9.86
C VAL A 10 -10.02 -5.31 -10.57
N ARG A 11 -10.10 -5.32 -11.91
CA ARG A 11 -10.84 -4.30 -12.68
C ARG A 11 -12.36 -4.42 -12.53
N GLN A 12 -12.92 -5.63 -12.49
CA GLN A 12 -14.34 -5.83 -12.17
C GLN A 12 -14.68 -5.39 -10.74
N LEU A 13 -13.79 -5.69 -9.79
CA LEU A 13 -13.96 -5.26 -8.40
C LEU A 13 -13.88 -3.73 -8.28
N ALA A 14 -12.94 -3.08 -8.97
CA ALA A 14 -12.85 -1.61 -9.03
C ALA A 14 -14.17 -0.96 -9.45
N SER A 15 -14.76 -1.46 -10.55
CA SER A 15 -16.03 -0.96 -11.09
C SER A 15 -17.20 -1.19 -10.12
N ARG A 16 -17.26 -2.37 -9.49
CA ARG A 16 -18.29 -2.71 -8.49
C ARG A 16 -18.19 -1.87 -7.21
N LEU A 17 -16.98 -1.42 -6.87
CA LEU A 17 -16.68 -0.72 -5.61
C LEU A 17 -16.55 0.81 -5.76
N GLY A 18 -16.68 1.35 -6.98
CA GLY A 18 -16.40 2.77 -7.24
C GLY A 18 -14.94 3.16 -7.01
N ALA A 19 -14.04 2.18 -7.03
CA ALA A 19 -12.61 2.35 -6.84
C ALA A 19 -11.90 2.42 -8.21
N ARG A 20 -10.72 3.02 -8.23
CA ARG A 20 -9.82 3.06 -9.38
C ARG A 20 -8.64 2.12 -9.13
N LEU A 21 -8.18 1.46 -10.17
CA LEU A 21 -6.89 0.79 -10.16
C LEU A 21 -5.80 1.84 -9.95
N LEU A 22 -4.96 1.61 -8.94
CA LEU A 22 -3.81 2.48 -8.68
C LEU A 22 -2.71 2.26 -9.73
N ASP A 23 -2.56 1.01 -10.19
CA ASP A 23 -1.69 0.61 -11.30
C ASP A 23 -2.13 -0.78 -11.82
N GLU A 24 -2.15 -0.96 -13.14
CA GLU A 24 -2.61 -2.18 -13.82
C GLU A 24 -1.75 -3.42 -13.50
N ARG A 25 -0.50 -3.22 -13.07
CA ARG A 25 0.46 -4.29 -12.75
C ARG A 25 0.52 -4.61 -11.25
N VAL A 26 0.07 -3.70 -10.41
CA VAL A 26 0.21 -3.80 -8.96
C VAL A 26 -1.05 -4.38 -8.30
N GLY A 27 -2.23 -4.16 -8.88
CA GLY A 27 -3.49 -4.70 -8.36
C GLY A 27 -3.98 -4.05 -7.07
N TYR A 28 -3.53 -2.82 -6.74
CA TYR A 28 -4.14 -2.01 -5.69
C TYR A 28 -5.34 -1.24 -6.22
N LEU A 29 -6.38 -1.16 -5.39
CA LEU A 29 -7.58 -0.35 -5.62
C LEU A 29 -7.54 0.86 -4.68
N THR A 30 -7.94 2.02 -5.18
CA THR A 30 -8.11 3.24 -4.38
C THR A 30 -9.49 3.85 -4.64
N GLY A 31 -10.17 4.34 -3.62
CA GLY A 31 -11.49 4.94 -3.77
C GLY A 31 -11.80 5.85 -2.60
N PRO A 32 -12.76 6.80 -2.76
CA PRO A 32 -13.14 7.73 -1.71
C PRO A 32 -13.90 7.04 -0.56
N VAL A 33 -14.46 5.86 -0.81
CA VAL A 33 -15.25 5.10 0.17
C VAL A 33 -14.51 3.81 0.50
N ALA A 34 -14.40 3.51 1.80
CA ALA A 34 -13.88 2.24 2.26
C ALA A 34 -14.86 1.12 1.86
N VAL A 35 -14.33 0.09 1.21
CA VAL A 35 -15.11 -1.11 0.91
C VAL A 35 -14.42 -2.30 1.53
N PHE A 36 -15.19 -3.14 2.20
CA PHE A 36 -14.77 -4.42 2.75
C PHE A 36 -15.26 -5.53 1.82
N ASP A 37 -14.35 -6.39 1.39
CA ASP A 37 -14.67 -7.57 0.59
C ASP A 37 -13.77 -8.72 1.04
N PRO A 38 -14.26 -9.96 1.17
CA PRO A 38 -13.44 -11.10 1.56
C PRO A 38 -12.21 -11.33 0.68
N LEU A 39 -12.24 -10.84 -0.56
CA LEU A 39 -11.17 -10.98 -1.53
C LEU A 39 -10.10 -9.89 -1.42
N CYS A 40 -10.31 -8.85 -0.60
CA CYS A 40 -9.35 -7.75 -0.46
C CYS A 40 -9.16 -7.27 0.98
N ALA A 41 -7.97 -6.76 1.27
CA ALA A 41 -7.71 -6.07 2.52
C ALA A 41 -7.83 -4.56 2.28
N THR A 42 -8.64 -3.91 3.10
CA THR A 42 -8.92 -2.48 3.00
C THR A 42 -7.99 -1.69 3.92
N PHE A 43 -7.39 -0.63 3.39
CA PHE A 43 -6.50 0.24 4.14
C PHE A 43 -6.97 1.69 3.98
N ALA A 44 -7.06 2.42 5.09
CA ALA A 44 -7.17 3.87 5.05
C ALA A 44 -5.79 4.45 4.75
N THR A 45 -5.66 5.15 3.62
CA THR A 45 -4.43 5.84 3.25
C THR A 45 -4.20 7.03 4.17
N LEU A 46 -3.03 7.09 4.81
CA LEU A 46 -2.59 8.19 5.65
C LEU A 46 -1.64 9.12 4.90
N ASP A 47 -0.75 8.57 4.07
CA ASP A 47 0.19 9.35 3.29
C ASP A 47 0.69 8.57 2.06
N VAL A 48 1.18 9.28 1.05
CA VAL A 48 1.78 8.71 -0.16
C VAL A 48 3.13 9.37 -0.41
N ILE A 49 4.20 8.59 -0.32
CA ILE A 49 5.56 9.11 -0.29
C ILE A 49 6.34 8.51 -1.46
N PRO A 50 6.87 9.33 -2.40
CA PRO A 50 7.84 8.88 -3.38
C PRO A 50 9.04 8.26 -2.66
N PHE A 51 9.44 7.06 -3.08
CA PHE A 51 10.39 6.28 -2.31
C PHE A 51 11.77 6.94 -2.23
N SER A 52 12.13 7.30 -1.01
CA SER A 52 13.48 7.69 -0.60
C SER A 52 13.60 7.30 0.87
N ILE A 53 14.66 6.59 1.24
CA ILE A 53 14.86 6.15 2.62
C ILE A 53 14.86 7.34 3.57
N SER A 54 15.54 8.44 3.22
CA SER A 54 15.61 9.64 4.05
C SER A 54 14.23 10.28 4.24
N ARG A 55 13.47 10.49 3.14
CA ARG A 55 12.12 11.08 3.23
C ARG A 55 11.15 10.19 3.99
N LEU A 56 11.17 8.88 3.73
CA LEU A 56 10.30 7.94 4.42
C LEU A 56 10.59 7.93 5.92
N LYS A 57 11.87 7.88 6.31
CA LYS A 57 12.28 7.89 7.71
C LYS A 57 11.92 9.19 8.43
N GLU A 58 12.15 10.32 7.77
CA GLU A 58 11.74 11.64 8.26
C GLU A 58 10.22 11.72 8.46
N ARG A 59 9.45 11.30 7.45
CA ARG A 59 8.00 11.37 7.49
C ARG A 59 7.40 10.51 8.60
N LEU A 60 7.89 9.28 8.74
CA LEU A 60 7.47 8.36 9.78
C LEU A 60 7.79 8.91 11.18
N ARG A 61 8.97 9.52 11.38
CA ARG A 61 9.34 10.13 12.66
C ARG A 61 8.49 11.36 12.99
N ASN A 62 8.33 12.27 12.04
CA ASN A 62 7.58 13.52 12.23
C ASN A 62 6.12 13.26 12.58
N ARG A 63 5.54 12.18 12.02
CA ARG A 63 4.16 11.78 12.29
C ARG A 63 4.02 10.78 13.44
N ARG A 64 5.12 10.34 14.06
CA ARG A 64 5.17 9.26 15.05
C ARG A 64 4.44 8.02 14.54
N TRP A 65 4.89 7.49 13.40
CA TRP A 65 4.36 6.28 12.78
C TRP A 65 5.38 5.16 12.82
N ALA A 66 5.01 4.05 13.45
CA ALA A 66 5.81 2.85 13.57
C ALA A 66 5.39 1.84 12.47
N PRO A 67 6.30 1.45 11.56
CA PRO A 67 5.99 0.47 10.51
C PRO A 67 5.84 -0.93 11.12
N ALA A 68 4.59 -1.30 11.43
CA ALA A 68 4.25 -2.59 12.02
C ALA A 68 4.27 -3.71 10.96
N GLU A 69 3.75 -3.39 9.77
CA GLU A 69 3.66 -4.31 8.63
C GLU A 69 4.25 -3.62 7.39
N ILE A 70 4.98 -4.38 6.58
CA ILE A 70 5.53 -3.92 5.30
C ILE A 70 5.13 -4.94 4.24
N ARG A 71 4.36 -4.48 3.25
CA ARG A 71 3.94 -5.29 2.10
C ARG A 71 4.56 -4.73 0.84
N ARG A 72 5.08 -5.60 -0.02
CA ARG A 72 5.66 -5.20 -1.30
C ARG A 72 4.89 -5.79 -2.48
N ARG A 73 4.81 -5.02 -3.57
CA ARG A 73 4.37 -5.48 -4.89
C ARG A 73 5.17 -4.79 -5.98
N ALA A 74 5.90 -5.59 -6.78
CA ALA A 74 6.81 -5.08 -7.82
C ALA A 74 7.74 -3.95 -7.29
N PHE A 75 8.30 -4.18 -6.10
CA PHE A 75 9.18 -3.25 -5.42
C PHE A 75 10.56 -3.89 -5.23
N PRO A 76 11.67 -3.17 -5.45
CA PRO A 76 13.01 -3.76 -5.54
C PRO A 76 13.70 -4.01 -4.19
N ILE A 77 13.09 -3.61 -3.08
CA ILE A 77 13.65 -3.78 -1.73
C ILE A 77 12.75 -4.74 -0.96
N GLU A 78 13.38 -5.69 -0.28
CA GLU A 78 12.66 -6.66 0.55
C GLU A 78 12.13 -6.02 1.85
N PRO A 79 11.02 -6.52 2.42
CA PRO A 79 10.43 -5.94 3.62
C PRO A 79 11.41 -5.86 4.80
N ASP A 80 12.20 -6.92 5.03
CA ASP A 80 13.19 -6.98 6.10
C ASP A 80 14.34 -6.00 5.91
N GLU A 81 14.80 -5.85 4.66
CA GLU A 81 15.83 -4.87 4.32
C GLU A 81 15.32 -3.45 4.55
N LEU A 82 14.11 -3.13 4.10
CA LEU A 82 13.49 -1.84 4.35
C LEU A 82 13.34 -1.58 5.85
N ARG A 83 12.92 -2.59 6.62
CA ARG A 83 12.79 -2.49 8.08
C ARG A 83 14.13 -2.16 8.75
N ARG A 84 15.22 -2.79 8.32
CA ARG A 84 16.58 -2.50 8.80
C ARG A 84 17.01 -1.06 8.47
N LEU A 85 16.75 -0.61 7.24
CA LEU A 85 17.11 0.75 6.80
C LEU A 85 16.33 1.85 7.55
N LEU A 86 15.04 1.61 7.81
CA LEU A 86 14.21 2.50 8.61
C LEU A 86 14.67 2.55 10.07
N GLY A 87 15.10 1.39 10.60
CA GLY A 87 15.44 1.22 12.00
C GLY A 87 14.20 1.25 12.89
N ARG A 88 14.42 1.39 14.19
CA ARG A 88 13.32 1.50 15.17
C ARG A 88 12.73 2.91 15.13
N ILE A 89 11.42 2.98 14.91
CA ILE A 89 10.62 4.21 14.97
C ILE A 89 9.45 3.90 15.90
N GLU A 90 9.23 4.77 16.89
CA GLU A 90 8.15 4.63 17.85
C GLU A 90 6.96 5.51 17.46
N GLY A 91 5.76 5.04 17.79
CA GLY A 91 4.51 5.74 17.51
C GLY A 91 3.39 4.80 17.09
N ASP A 92 2.38 5.35 16.43
CA ASP A 92 1.21 4.61 15.97
C ASP A 92 1.57 3.57 14.92
N ALA A 93 1.05 2.35 15.08
CA ALA A 93 1.23 1.28 14.12
C ALA A 93 0.63 1.64 12.75
N VAL A 94 1.45 1.51 11.71
CA VAL A 94 1.04 1.69 10.30
C VAL A 94 1.54 0.53 9.44
N THR A 95 0.85 0.32 8.32
CA THR A 95 1.26 -0.59 7.26
C THR A 95 1.90 0.21 6.11
N LEU A 96 3.06 -0.23 5.65
CA LEU A 96 3.70 0.30 4.45
C LEU A 96 3.36 -0.58 3.26
N LEU A 97 2.69 -0.03 2.25
CA LEU A 97 2.45 -0.68 0.96
C LEU A 97 3.47 -0.12 -0.04
N CYS A 98 4.54 -0.87 -0.25
CA CYS A 98 5.64 -0.52 -1.15
C CYS A 98 5.32 -1.00 -2.57
N THR A 99 5.32 -0.07 -3.52
CA THR A 99 5.01 -0.39 -4.91
C THR A 99 5.63 0.57 -5.91
N THR A 100 5.42 0.32 -7.20
CA THR A 100 5.91 1.17 -8.29
C THR A 100 4.69 1.62 -9.09
N LEU A 101 4.46 2.94 -9.16
CA LEU A 101 3.35 3.56 -9.87
C LEU A 101 3.91 4.38 -11.02
N ASN A 102 3.47 4.15 -12.25
CA ASN A 102 3.95 4.87 -13.43
C ASN A 102 5.51 4.90 -13.54
N GLY A 103 6.17 3.80 -13.17
CA GLY A 103 7.64 3.69 -13.14
C GLY A 103 8.32 4.34 -11.91
N GLN A 104 7.57 5.02 -11.04
CA GLN A 104 8.08 5.63 -9.82
C GLN A 104 7.82 4.77 -8.59
N LYS A 105 8.89 4.41 -7.89
CA LYS A 105 8.83 3.73 -6.59
C LYS A 105 8.10 4.62 -5.58
N THR A 106 7.07 4.08 -4.94
CA THR A 106 6.16 4.79 -4.06
C THR A 106 5.85 3.93 -2.84
N VAL A 107 5.78 4.56 -1.67
CA VAL A 107 5.35 3.92 -0.43
C VAL A 107 4.06 4.59 0.03
N ILE A 108 3.00 3.80 0.14
CA ILE A 108 1.73 4.25 0.70
C ILE A 108 1.72 3.85 2.16
N VAL A 109 1.55 4.83 3.03
CA VAL A 109 1.37 4.61 4.47
C VAL A 109 -0.13 4.50 4.71
N GLY A 110 -0.55 3.45 5.40
CA GLY A 110 -1.96 3.26 5.71
C GLY A 110 -2.20 2.54 7.01
N ARG A 111 -3.46 2.55 7.44
CA ARG A 111 -3.95 1.72 8.54
C ARG A 111 -4.91 0.68 7.99
N ARG A 112 -4.74 -0.58 8.39
CA ARG A 112 -5.68 -1.63 8.04
C ARG A 112 -7.04 -1.33 8.66
N LEU A 113 -8.08 -1.32 7.83
CA LEU A 113 -9.45 -1.25 8.30
C LEU A 113 -9.96 -2.68 8.49
N VAL A 114 -10.51 -2.94 9.67
CA VAL A 114 -11.20 -4.19 10.01
C VAL A 114 -12.67 -3.87 10.19
N GLN A 115 -13.53 -4.63 9.53
CA GLN A 115 -14.98 -4.54 9.74
C GLN A 115 -15.28 -5.09 11.15
N ARG A 116 -15.96 -4.28 11.97
CA ARG A 116 -16.54 -4.75 13.25
C ARG A 116 -17.87 -5.44 12.99
#